data_AF-H8IKV5-F1
#
_entry.id   AF-H8IKV5-F1
#
_cell.length_a   1.000
_cell.length_b   1.000
_cell.length_c   1.000
_cell.angle_alpha   90.00
_cell.angle_beta   90.00
_cell.angle_gamma   90.00
#
_symmetry.space_group_name_H-M   'P 1'
#
loop_
_entity.id
_entity.type
_entity.pdbx_description
1 polymer ?
#
loop_
_entity_poly.entity_id
_entity_poly.type
_entity_poly.pdbx_seq_one_letter_code
_entity_poly.pdbx_strand_id
1 'polypeptide(L)'
;MTLSNLSEAELIASAGGDPWAINQSLQAGSPFQIDRLAEAFHGAGRHTAEADHALEQARKRFAAAWNHQDGGHPINDSEEVQRVTKMLGAQSEQLPKIGAELETIAAALADAQKQGAREIALLDSELRGLDSLMTAIKKELASHLPESERQKLLRLYDDAHADAVDDVRDAVKQMTSIRNGYSDTLRRAMGALHTDGYDPPKAVDEWIESPLKPGEVRDLGPIAGTGGIPGIPGIGAADLGEVVEIPGQPGKYLAIFGDSFSGNKVGEDEHYRSVAVPVTFDADGRPHFGAPLTGPENSGRELFTMPSEAVKAGISDTLPAGTVTLGDKTYMMVTGTTGNLKPAASWLVEVNGDPGKGWTMVPGSYRAAGEAPTQISGYKGSDGKVYIAADSFDRSRGITMYRADPDKVFNRGSWQPWNGTGWGQAGGVATAPISRTPFGELSFREVDGKAVLSGFNQGTGNVEVRVVDEPTKVLSVGPTVVAQQSNPQGPNFVPQNYGGYILPGSTLDKLNLFVSQWNTTTNTPYNTRQFQVNANR
;
A
#
# COMPACT_ATOMS: atom_id res chain seq x y z
N MET A 1 -12.00 -18.51 20.78
CA MET A 1 -11.18 -19.37 21.65
C MET A 1 -11.14 -18.75 23.05
N THR A 2 -10.79 -19.49 24.12
CA THR A 2 -10.62 -18.91 25.46
C THR A 2 -9.18 -19.15 25.94
N LEU A 3 -8.44 -18.07 26.19
CA LEU A 3 -7.05 -18.08 26.68
C LEU A 3 -7.01 -17.39 28.06
N SER A 4 -6.13 -17.85 28.95
CA SER A 4 -6.08 -17.39 30.36
C SER A 4 -5.03 -16.29 30.61
N ASN A 5 -3.98 -16.25 29.78
CA ASN A 5 -2.82 -15.37 29.93
C ASN A 5 -2.60 -14.49 28.70
N LEU A 6 -3.13 -14.90 27.55
CA LEU A 6 -3.07 -14.19 26.28
C LEU A 6 -4.41 -13.49 26.00
N SER A 7 -4.35 -12.34 25.32
CA SER A 7 -5.53 -11.57 24.90
C SER A 7 -5.56 -11.46 23.39
N GLU A 8 -6.63 -11.94 22.75
CA GLU A 8 -6.79 -11.88 21.29
C GLU A 8 -6.66 -10.45 20.75
N ALA A 9 -7.28 -9.47 21.41
CA ALA A 9 -7.21 -8.07 21.01
C ALA A 9 -5.79 -7.49 21.10
N GLU A 10 -5.00 -7.95 22.06
CA GLU A 10 -3.59 -7.53 22.20
C GLU A 10 -2.74 -8.19 21.13
N LEU A 11 -2.89 -9.50 20.92
CA LEU A 11 -2.19 -10.24 19.87
C LEU A 11 -2.47 -9.66 18.47
N ILE A 12 -3.72 -9.30 18.16
CA ILE A 12 -4.09 -8.65 16.89
C ILE A 12 -3.36 -7.32 16.71
N ALA A 13 -3.36 -6.48 17.75
CA ALA A 13 -2.70 -5.18 17.71
C ALA A 13 -1.17 -5.31 17.57
N SER A 14 -0.57 -6.28 18.26
CA SER A 14 0.86 -6.59 18.23
C SER A 14 1.29 -7.26 16.93
N ALA A 15 0.43 -8.08 16.31
CA ALA A 15 0.69 -8.74 15.04
C ALA A 15 0.48 -7.83 13.82
N GLY A 16 -0.29 -6.73 13.96
CA GLY A 16 -0.57 -5.80 12.87
C GLY A 16 -1.71 -6.22 11.95
N GLY A 17 -2.57 -7.14 12.40
CA GLY A 17 -3.70 -7.66 11.63
C GLY A 17 -4.49 -8.72 12.38
N ASP A 18 -5.72 -8.97 11.92
CA ASP A 18 -6.62 -9.97 12.49
C ASP A 18 -6.78 -11.16 11.53
N PRO A 19 -6.10 -12.30 11.79
CA PRO A 19 -6.19 -13.46 10.92
C PRO A 19 -7.56 -14.15 11.03
N TRP A 20 -8.22 -14.09 12.18
CA TRP A 20 -9.55 -14.66 12.39
C TRP A 20 -10.61 -13.90 11.59
N ALA A 21 -10.56 -12.58 11.55
CA ALA A 21 -11.44 -11.76 10.70
C ALA A 21 -11.18 -12.01 9.20
N ILE A 22 -9.92 -12.18 8.78
CA ILE A 22 -9.61 -12.54 7.39
C ILE A 22 -10.24 -13.89 7.06
N ASN A 23 -10.07 -14.91 7.91
CA ASN A 23 -10.68 -16.21 7.68
C ASN A 23 -12.21 -16.10 7.67
N GLN A 24 -12.81 -15.40 8.64
CA GLN A 24 -14.26 -15.20 8.71
C GLN A 24 -14.81 -14.57 7.43
N SER A 25 -14.08 -13.62 6.83
CA SER A 25 -14.46 -13.01 5.56
C SER A 25 -14.52 -14.03 4.41
N LEU A 26 -13.59 -14.99 4.37
CA LEU A 26 -13.62 -16.08 3.39
C LEU A 26 -14.76 -17.06 3.68
N GLN A 27 -14.97 -17.42 4.94
CA GLN A 27 -16.03 -18.37 5.34
C GLN A 27 -17.44 -17.82 5.12
N ALA A 28 -17.61 -16.50 5.05
CA ALA A 28 -18.89 -15.86 4.77
C ALA A 28 -19.40 -16.11 3.33
N GLY A 29 -18.50 -16.44 2.40
CA GLY A 29 -18.86 -16.77 1.02
C GLY A 29 -19.46 -18.18 0.88
N SER A 30 -20.22 -18.41 -0.21
CA SER A 30 -20.86 -19.70 -0.48
C SER A 30 -20.41 -20.29 -1.81
N PRO A 31 -19.39 -21.18 -1.82
CA PRO A 31 -19.00 -21.92 -3.02
C PRO A 31 -20.17 -22.64 -3.67
N PHE A 32 -21.03 -23.26 -2.87
CA PHE A 32 -22.21 -23.99 -3.35
C PHE A 32 -23.21 -23.11 -4.11
N GLN A 33 -23.41 -21.86 -3.70
CA GLN A 33 -24.31 -20.97 -4.43
C GLN A 33 -23.74 -20.56 -5.80
N ILE A 34 -22.42 -20.36 -5.87
CA ILE A 34 -21.70 -20.02 -7.11
C ILE A 34 -21.71 -21.23 -8.06
N ASP A 35 -21.46 -22.42 -7.53
CA ASP A 35 -21.50 -23.69 -8.27
C ASP A 35 -22.89 -23.99 -8.86
N ARG A 36 -23.96 -23.77 -8.08
CA ARG A 36 -25.34 -23.90 -8.61
C ARG A 36 -25.66 -22.90 -9.72
N LEU A 37 -25.06 -21.70 -9.67
CA LEU A 37 -25.20 -20.74 -10.75
C LEU A 37 -24.46 -21.25 -12.00
N ALA A 38 -23.27 -21.81 -11.84
CA ALA A 38 -22.53 -22.44 -12.92
C ALA A 38 -23.30 -23.59 -13.57
N GLU A 39 -23.91 -24.49 -12.77
CA GLU A 39 -24.76 -25.57 -13.26
C GLU A 39 -25.93 -25.03 -14.11
N ALA A 40 -26.53 -23.90 -13.70
CA ALA A 40 -27.59 -23.25 -14.45
C ALA A 40 -27.11 -22.74 -15.81
N PHE A 41 -25.90 -22.16 -15.89
CA PHE A 41 -25.27 -21.74 -17.14
C PHE A 41 -24.91 -22.93 -18.04
N HIS A 42 -24.41 -24.03 -17.48
CA HIS A 42 -24.20 -25.28 -18.23
C HIS A 42 -25.51 -25.87 -18.76
N GLY A 43 -26.58 -25.85 -17.96
CA GLY A 43 -27.92 -26.25 -18.37
C GLY A 43 -28.44 -25.39 -19.52
N ALA A 44 -28.33 -24.06 -19.41
CA ALA A 44 -28.72 -23.12 -20.46
C ALA A 44 -27.91 -23.33 -21.74
N GLY A 45 -26.60 -23.52 -21.64
CA GLY A 45 -25.73 -23.80 -22.79
C GLY A 45 -26.13 -25.06 -23.53
N ARG A 46 -26.46 -26.16 -22.82
CA ARG A 46 -26.96 -27.40 -23.43
C ARG A 46 -28.27 -27.18 -24.17
N HIS A 47 -29.25 -26.50 -23.57
CA HIS A 47 -30.53 -26.24 -24.21
C HIS A 47 -30.40 -25.31 -25.43
N THR A 48 -29.50 -24.32 -25.39
CA THR A 48 -29.22 -23.44 -26.53
C THR A 48 -28.57 -24.21 -27.67
N ALA A 49 -27.63 -25.12 -27.37
CA ALA A 49 -27.04 -26.00 -28.39
C ALA A 49 -28.07 -26.96 -29.02
N GLU A 50 -28.98 -27.51 -28.22
CA GLU A 50 -30.10 -28.32 -28.72
C GLU A 50 -31.03 -27.51 -29.65
N ALA A 51 -31.33 -26.26 -29.28
CA ALA A 51 -32.14 -25.36 -30.09
C ALA A 51 -31.46 -24.96 -31.40
N ASP A 52 -30.16 -24.68 -31.38
CA ASP A 52 -29.36 -24.40 -32.58
C ASP A 52 -29.37 -25.59 -33.54
N HIS A 53 -29.15 -26.81 -33.03
CA HIS A 53 -29.22 -28.03 -33.84
C HIS A 53 -30.63 -28.28 -34.41
N ALA A 54 -31.69 -28.03 -33.63
CA ALA A 54 -33.07 -28.15 -34.12
C ALA A 54 -33.38 -27.12 -35.23
N LEU A 55 -32.89 -25.88 -35.08
CA LEU A 55 -33.00 -24.85 -36.11
C LEU A 55 -32.21 -25.24 -37.38
N GLU A 56 -31.00 -25.76 -37.23
CA GLU A 56 -30.20 -26.24 -38.34
C GLU A 56 -30.90 -27.37 -39.10
N GLN A 57 -31.50 -28.33 -38.39
CA GLN A 57 -32.32 -29.39 -39.00
C GLN A 57 -33.55 -28.82 -39.71
N ALA A 58 -34.24 -27.84 -39.12
CA ALA A 58 -35.39 -27.19 -39.75
C ALA A 58 -34.99 -26.47 -41.05
N ARG A 59 -33.84 -25.75 -41.05
CA ARG A 59 -33.28 -25.11 -42.24
C ARG A 59 -32.94 -26.13 -43.33
N LYS A 60 -32.31 -27.25 -42.97
CA LYS A 60 -32.01 -28.37 -43.90
C LYS A 60 -33.27 -28.94 -44.53
N ARG A 61 -34.32 -29.18 -43.72
CA ARG A 61 -35.63 -29.67 -44.20
C ARG A 61 -36.31 -28.68 -45.14
N PHE A 62 -36.30 -27.39 -44.79
CA PHE A 62 -36.86 -26.34 -45.64
C PHE A 62 -36.12 -26.26 -46.98
N ALA A 63 -34.78 -26.27 -46.97
CA ALA A 63 -33.97 -26.26 -48.18
C ALA A 63 -34.27 -27.46 -49.10
N ALA A 64 -34.47 -28.65 -48.52
CA ALA A 64 -34.83 -29.85 -49.27
C ALA A 64 -36.26 -29.82 -49.86
N ALA A 65 -37.20 -29.11 -49.21
CA ALA A 65 -38.59 -29.04 -49.63
C ALA A 65 -38.93 -27.85 -50.54
N TRP A 66 -38.06 -26.83 -50.60
CA TRP A 66 -38.31 -25.59 -51.35
C TRP A 66 -38.20 -25.80 -52.87
N ASN A 67 -39.29 -25.55 -53.59
CA ASN A 67 -39.35 -25.67 -55.04
C ASN A 67 -39.21 -24.27 -55.67
N HIS A 68 -38.20 -24.06 -56.51
CA HIS A 68 -37.65 -22.75 -56.89
C HIS A 68 -38.48 -21.97 -57.94
N GLN A 69 -39.80 -22.14 -57.96
CA GLN A 69 -40.62 -21.77 -59.12
C GLN A 69 -40.75 -20.26 -59.39
N ASP A 70 -40.54 -19.39 -58.40
CA ASP A 70 -40.75 -17.93 -58.54
C ASP A 70 -39.51 -17.05 -58.26
N GLY A 71 -38.29 -17.61 -58.25
CA GLY A 71 -37.05 -16.83 -58.19
C GLY A 71 -36.80 -16.01 -56.91
N GLY A 72 -37.62 -16.15 -55.86
CA GLY A 72 -37.46 -15.48 -54.58
C GLY A 72 -36.38 -16.12 -53.69
N HIS A 73 -35.72 -15.31 -52.86
CA HIS A 73 -34.72 -15.77 -51.88
C HIS A 73 -35.38 -16.64 -50.79
N PRO A 74 -34.85 -17.84 -50.48
CA PRO A 74 -35.42 -18.71 -49.47
C PRO A 74 -35.37 -18.02 -48.08
N ILE A 75 -36.36 -18.30 -47.22
CA ILE A 75 -36.43 -17.71 -45.87
C ILE A 75 -35.14 -17.93 -45.05
N ASN A 76 -34.40 -19.02 -45.35
CA ASN A 76 -33.09 -19.35 -44.80
C ASN A 76 -31.99 -18.31 -45.11
N ASP A 77 -32.15 -17.52 -46.17
CA ASP A 77 -31.23 -16.46 -46.59
C ASP A 77 -31.67 -15.07 -46.10
N SER A 78 -32.78 -14.99 -45.37
CA SER A 78 -33.22 -13.74 -44.76
C SER A 78 -32.24 -13.27 -43.69
N GLU A 79 -32.03 -11.95 -43.61
CA GLU A 79 -31.16 -11.33 -42.62
C GLU A 79 -31.55 -11.73 -41.19
N GLU A 80 -32.85 -11.88 -40.93
CA GLU A 80 -33.37 -12.28 -39.62
C GLU A 80 -33.01 -13.73 -39.26
N VAL A 81 -33.13 -14.68 -40.18
CA VAL A 81 -32.75 -16.09 -39.93
C VAL A 81 -31.24 -16.24 -39.77
N GLN A 82 -30.44 -15.51 -40.55
CA GLN A 82 -28.98 -15.50 -40.38
C GLN A 82 -28.57 -14.87 -39.04
N ARG A 83 -29.22 -13.76 -38.64
CA ARG A 83 -29.01 -13.10 -37.35
C ARG A 83 -29.31 -14.05 -36.19
N VAL A 84 -30.47 -14.71 -36.22
CA VAL A 84 -30.88 -15.65 -35.16
C VAL A 84 -29.95 -16.87 -35.10
N THR A 85 -29.56 -17.44 -36.26
CA THR A 85 -28.61 -18.57 -36.31
C THR A 85 -27.26 -18.18 -35.71
N LYS A 86 -26.72 -17.01 -36.08
CA LYS A 86 -25.44 -16.52 -35.53
C LYS A 86 -25.52 -16.25 -34.03
N MET A 87 -26.65 -15.73 -33.55
CA MET A 87 -26.88 -15.44 -32.14
C MET A 87 -26.99 -16.72 -31.30
N LEU A 88 -27.75 -17.72 -31.75
CA LEU A 88 -27.89 -19.01 -31.06
C LEU A 88 -26.56 -19.77 -31.01
N GLY A 89 -25.82 -19.81 -32.13
CA GLY A 89 -24.48 -20.38 -32.18
C GLY A 89 -23.52 -19.71 -31.20
N ALA A 90 -23.44 -18.37 -31.20
CA ALA A 90 -22.58 -17.63 -30.27
C ALA A 90 -22.95 -17.88 -28.80
N GLN A 91 -24.24 -17.87 -28.46
CA GLN A 91 -24.70 -18.15 -27.09
C GLN A 91 -24.41 -19.60 -26.65
N SER A 92 -24.48 -20.57 -27.58
CA SER A 92 -24.15 -21.97 -27.29
C SER A 92 -22.67 -22.18 -26.90
N GLU A 93 -21.78 -21.30 -27.37
CA GLU A 93 -20.36 -21.30 -27.00
C GLU A 93 -20.04 -20.46 -25.76
N GLN A 94 -20.75 -19.35 -25.53
CA GLN A 94 -20.51 -18.43 -24.41
C GLN A 94 -21.03 -18.96 -23.07
N LEU A 95 -22.24 -19.53 -23.05
CA LEU A 95 -22.88 -19.98 -21.80
C LEU A 95 -22.06 -21.05 -21.04
N PRO A 96 -21.47 -22.07 -21.69
CA PRO A 96 -20.61 -23.02 -20.99
C PRO A 96 -19.30 -22.42 -20.46
N LYS A 97 -18.75 -21.37 -21.11
CA LYS A 97 -17.54 -20.68 -20.61
C LYS A 97 -17.84 -19.89 -19.35
N ILE A 98 -18.97 -19.18 -19.32
CA ILE A 98 -19.47 -18.53 -18.11
C ILE A 98 -19.63 -19.54 -16.97
N GLY A 99 -20.21 -20.71 -17.25
CA GLY A 99 -20.29 -21.82 -16.29
C GLY A 99 -18.92 -22.23 -15.74
N ALA A 100 -17.95 -22.49 -16.61
CA ALA A 100 -16.61 -22.90 -16.21
C ALA A 100 -15.86 -21.85 -15.37
N GLU A 101 -16.02 -20.55 -15.67
CA GLU A 101 -15.43 -19.47 -14.87
C GLU A 101 -16.07 -19.38 -13.49
N LEU A 102 -17.40 -19.56 -13.38
CA LEU A 102 -18.09 -19.62 -12.09
C LEU A 102 -17.67 -20.85 -11.26
N GLU A 103 -17.49 -22.03 -11.87
CA GLU A 103 -16.92 -23.21 -11.20
C GLU A 103 -15.49 -22.94 -10.71
N THR A 104 -14.68 -22.23 -11.50
CA THR A 104 -13.33 -21.82 -11.12
C THR A 104 -13.34 -20.92 -9.88
N ILE A 105 -14.26 -19.95 -9.82
CA ILE A 105 -14.45 -19.09 -8.63
C ILE A 105 -14.90 -19.93 -7.43
N ALA A 106 -15.89 -20.80 -7.61
CA ALA A 106 -16.41 -21.65 -6.54
C ALA A 106 -15.33 -22.57 -5.96
N ALA A 107 -14.55 -23.22 -6.83
CA ALA A 107 -13.44 -24.08 -6.43
C ALA A 107 -12.35 -23.31 -5.70
N ALA A 108 -11.98 -22.13 -6.19
CA ALA A 108 -10.97 -21.27 -5.55
C ALA A 108 -11.43 -20.79 -4.17
N LEU A 109 -12.71 -20.41 -4.01
CA LEU A 109 -13.26 -20.03 -2.71
C LEU A 109 -13.28 -21.23 -1.75
N ALA A 110 -13.72 -22.40 -2.21
CA ALA A 110 -13.76 -23.61 -1.38
C ALA A 110 -12.35 -24.01 -0.91
N ASP A 111 -11.35 -23.92 -1.78
CA ASP A 111 -9.96 -24.19 -1.43
C ASP A 111 -9.41 -23.15 -0.45
N ALA A 112 -9.66 -21.86 -0.68
CA ALA A 112 -9.28 -20.80 0.24
C ALA A 112 -9.94 -20.95 1.62
N GLN A 113 -11.23 -21.31 1.67
CA GLN A 113 -11.94 -21.63 2.91
C GLN A 113 -11.31 -22.82 3.65
N LYS A 114 -10.94 -23.87 2.92
CA LYS A 114 -10.30 -25.07 3.46
C LYS A 114 -8.90 -24.80 3.98
N GLN A 115 -8.11 -23.99 3.27
CA GLN A 115 -6.78 -23.58 3.70
C GLN A 115 -6.88 -22.66 4.93
N GLY A 116 -7.74 -21.65 4.87
CA GLY A 116 -7.93 -20.70 5.98
C GLY A 116 -8.44 -21.35 7.26
N ALA A 117 -9.38 -22.30 7.16
CA ALA A 117 -9.84 -23.05 8.33
C ALA A 117 -8.73 -23.91 8.95
N ARG A 118 -7.82 -24.45 8.14
CA ARG A 118 -6.66 -25.21 8.64
C ARG A 118 -5.64 -24.30 9.32
N GLU A 119 -5.37 -23.14 8.73
CA GLU A 119 -4.46 -22.14 9.29
C GLU A 119 -4.94 -21.66 10.66
N ILE A 120 -6.23 -21.27 10.77
CA ILE A 120 -6.80 -20.85 12.05
C ILE A 120 -6.83 -21.99 13.07
N ALA A 121 -7.07 -23.24 12.65
CA ALA A 121 -7.03 -24.37 13.57
C ALA A 121 -5.61 -24.65 14.11
N LEU A 122 -4.58 -24.42 13.29
CA LEU A 122 -3.18 -24.52 13.69
C LEU A 122 -2.84 -23.42 14.70
N LEU A 123 -3.12 -22.16 14.34
CA LEU A 123 -2.92 -21.00 15.22
C LEU A 123 -3.62 -21.17 16.59
N ASP A 124 -4.89 -21.58 16.58
CA ASP A 124 -5.65 -21.82 17.81
C ASP A 124 -5.01 -22.93 18.67
N SER A 125 -4.35 -23.90 18.06
CA SER A 125 -3.65 -24.97 18.77
C SER A 125 -2.34 -24.48 19.40
N GLU A 126 -1.56 -23.70 18.64
CA GLU A 126 -0.29 -23.11 19.09
C GLU A 126 -0.51 -22.15 20.25
N LEU A 127 -1.47 -21.24 20.12
CA LEU A 127 -1.83 -20.28 21.18
C LEU A 127 -2.32 -20.96 22.46
N ARG A 128 -3.05 -22.08 22.38
CA ARG A 128 -3.42 -22.86 23.57
C ARG A 128 -2.22 -23.54 24.23
N GLY A 129 -1.25 -23.98 23.43
CA GLY A 129 0.00 -24.54 23.91
C GLY A 129 0.80 -23.51 24.69
N LEU A 130 1.00 -22.33 24.11
CA LEU A 130 1.70 -21.21 24.75
C LEU A 130 0.97 -20.71 25.99
N ASP A 131 -0.36 -20.58 25.95
CA ASP A 131 -1.16 -20.19 27.13
C ASP A 131 -1.06 -21.20 28.27
N SER A 132 -1.01 -22.50 27.95
CA SER A 132 -0.82 -23.57 28.94
C SER A 132 0.59 -23.51 29.55
N LEU A 133 1.62 -23.24 28.73
CA LEU A 133 2.99 -23.03 29.20
C LEU A 133 3.07 -21.82 30.15
N MET A 134 2.48 -20.68 29.77
CA MET A 134 2.43 -19.47 30.59
C MET A 134 1.72 -19.72 31.93
N THR A 135 0.64 -20.52 31.92
CA THR A 135 -0.05 -20.95 33.15
C THR A 135 0.86 -21.78 34.07
N ALA A 136 1.61 -22.73 33.50
CA ALA A 136 2.56 -23.55 34.26
C ALA A 136 3.68 -22.70 34.85
N ILE A 137 4.22 -21.74 34.08
CA ILE A 137 5.24 -20.81 34.54
C ILE A 137 4.74 -19.94 35.70
N LYS A 138 3.53 -19.35 35.58
CA LYS A 138 2.91 -18.58 36.68
C LYS A 138 2.75 -19.39 37.95
N LYS A 139 2.37 -20.68 37.83
CA LYS A 139 2.24 -21.58 38.98
C LYS A 139 3.59 -21.84 39.65
N GLU A 140 4.64 -22.05 38.88
CA GLU A 140 5.99 -22.26 39.41
C GLU A 140 6.53 -20.98 40.09
N LEU A 141 6.32 -19.82 39.46
CA LEU A 141 6.68 -18.50 40.01
C LEU A 141 5.99 -18.16 41.35
N ALA A 142 4.87 -18.81 41.68
CA ALA A 142 4.20 -18.63 42.97
C ALA A 142 4.90 -19.37 44.14
N SER A 143 5.89 -20.21 43.83
CA SER A 143 6.65 -20.99 44.81
C SER A 143 7.95 -20.27 45.22
N HIS A 144 8.58 -20.69 46.31
CA HIS A 144 9.84 -20.10 46.76
C HIS A 144 11.00 -20.63 45.90
N LEU A 145 11.46 -19.81 44.97
CA LEU A 145 12.55 -20.12 44.04
C LEU A 145 13.78 -19.25 44.31
N PRO A 146 15.00 -19.76 44.06
CA PRO A 146 16.18 -18.91 43.94
C PRO A 146 15.98 -17.81 42.90
N GLU A 147 16.50 -16.61 43.15
CA GLU A 147 16.32 -15.46 42.26
C GLU A 147 16.76 -15.76 40.81
N SER A 148 17.83 -16.54 40.63
CA SER A 148 18.33 -16.92 39.31
C SER A 148 17.36 -17.81 38.53
N GLU A 149 16.59 -18.69 39.20
CA GLU A 149 15.57 -19.54 38.57
C GLU A 149 14.29 -18.74 38.29
N ARG A 150 13.91 -17.86 39.22
CA ARG A 150 12.81 -16.92 39.04
C ARG A 150 13.00 -16.04 37.79
N GLN A 151 14.20 -15.49 37.61
CA GLN A 151 14.52 -14.66 36.43
C GLN A 151 14.47 -15.45 35.11
N LYS A 152 14.88 -16.73 35.11
CA LYS A 152 14.77 -17.59 33.92
C LYS A 152 13.31 -17.86 33.55
N LEU A 153 12.46 -18.13 34.54
CA LEU A 153 11.03 -18.35 34.32
C LEU A 153 10.31 -17.09 33.80
N LEU A 154 10.67 -15.90 34.32
CA LEU A 154 10.14 -14.64 33.80
C LEU A 154 10.52 -14.44 32.33
N ARG A 155 11.79 -14.68 31.96
CA ARG A 155 12.21 -14.62 30.55
C ARG A 155 11.44 -15.62 29.69
N LEU A 156 11.28 -16.86 30.14
CA LEU A 156 10.53 -17.86 29.39
C LEU A 156 9.04 -17.47 29.22
N TYR A 157 8.46 -16.76 30.20
CA TYR A 157 7.10 -16.24 30.08
C TYR A 157 7.01 -15.14 29.02
N ASP A 158 7.98 -14.22 29.01
CA ASP A 158 8.08 -13.15 28.02
C ASP A 158 8.35 -13.70 26.62
N ASP A 159 9.23 -14.70 26.49
CA ASP A 159 9.52 -15.41 25.23
C ASP A 159 8.26 -16.12 24.71
N ALA A 160 7.51 -16.82 25.56
CA ALA A 160 6.27 -17.48 25.15
C ALA A 160 5.16 -16.47 24.71
N HIS A 161 5.15 -15.27 25.29
CA HIS A 161 4.25 -14.20 24.83
C HIS A 161 4.70 -13.66 23.46
N ALA A 162 6.01 -13.45 23.26
CA ALA A 162 6.56 -13.03 21.98
C ALA A 162 6.28 -14.06 20.87
N ASP A 163 6.46 -15.36 21.16
CA ASP A 163 6.13 -16.45 20.24
C ASP A 163 4.65 -16.40 19.84
N ALA A 164 3.73 -16.13 20.79
CA ALA A 164 2.30 -16.03 20.48
C ALA A 164 1.99 -14.86 19.54
N VAL A 165 2.67 -13.73 19.68
CA VAL A 165 2.55 -12.59 18.78
C VAL A 165 3.11 -12.93 17.39
N ASP A 166 4.22 -13.67 17.33
CA ASP A 166 4.85 -14.11 16.10
C ASP A 166 3.98 -15.13 15.34
N ASP A 167 3.38 -16.10 16.03
CA ASP A 167 2.43 -17.06 15.46
C ASP A 167 1.21 -16.36 14.85
N VAL A 168 0.63 -15.38 15.55
CA VAL A 168 -0.49 -14.58 15.00
C VAL A 168 -0.05 -13.79 13.79
N ARG A 169 1.16 -13.23 13.78
CA ARG A 169 1.69 -12.51 12.62
C ARG A 169 1.89 -13.42 11.41
N ASP A 170 2.42 -14.62 11.62
CA ASP A 170 2.62 -15.58 10.55
C ASP A 170 1.27 -16.11 10.02
N ALA A 171 0.29 -16.32 10.90
CA ALA A 171 -1.07 -16.59 10.48
C ALA A 171 -1.70 -15.41 9.70
N VAL A 172 -1.45 -14.14 10.08
CA VAL A 172 -1.89 -12.97 9.30
C VAL A 172 -1.27 -12.99 7.91
N LYS A 173 0.04 -13.28 7.79
CA LYS A 173 0.73 -13.41 6.50
C LYS A 173 0.09 -14.52 5.66
N GLN A 174 -0.10 -15.70 6.23
CA GLN A 174 -0.63 -16.86 5.53
C GLN A 174 -2.10 -16.65 5.13
N MET A 175 -2.93 -16.13 6.02
CA MET A 175 -4.32 -15.78 5.73
C MET A 175 -4.44 -14.69 4.67
N THR A 176 -3.57 -13.69 4.69
CA THR A 176 -3.50 -12.66 3.64
C THR A 176 -3.09 -13.27 2.31
N SER A 177 -2.13 -14.18 2.29
CA SER A 177 -1.71 -14.92 1.10
C SER A 177 -2.86 -15.75 0.50
N ILE A 178 -3.57 -16.53 1.33
CA ILE A 178 -4.74 -17.32 0.93
C ILE A 178 -5.84 -16.41 0.35
N ARG A 179 -6.18 -15.32 1.04
CA ARG A 179 -7.18 -14.36 0.57
C ARG A 179 -6.76 -13.74 -0.75
N ASN A 180 -5.50 -13.32 -0.88
CA ASN A 180 -4.99 -12.70 -2.11
C ASN A 180 -5.03 -13.69 -3.29
N GLY A 181 -4.65 -14.95 -3.08
CA GLY A 181 -4.75 -15.98 -4.12
C GLY A 181 -6.19 -16.22 -4.61
N TYR A 182 -7.16 -16.20 -3.69
CA TYR A 182 -8.58 -16.21 -4.06
C TYR A 182 -8.98 -14.94 -4.82
N SER A 183 -8.65 -13.76 -4.28
CA SER A 183 -8.95 -12.47 -4.90
C SER A 183 -8.40 -12.34 -6.33
N ASP A 184 -7.18 -12.82 -6.58
CA ASP A 184 -6.58 -12.80 -7.91
C ASP A 184 -7.29 -13.75 -8.88
N THR A 185 -7.75 -14.91 -8.39
CA THR A 185 -8.54 -15.85 -9.20
C THR A 185 -9.91 -15.27 -9.50
N LEU A 186 -10.57 -14.68 -8.50
CA LEU A 186 -11.83 -13.98 -8.67
C LEU A 186 -11.69 -12.84 -9.69
N ARG A 187 -10.64 -12.00 -9.59
CA ARG A 187 -10.37 -10.92 -10.53
C ARG A 187 -10.24 -11.42 -11.97
N ARG A 188 -9.43 -12.46 -12.20
CA ARG A 188 -9.25 -13.04 -13.55
C ARG A 188 -10.56 -13.60 -14.11
N ALA A 189 -11.29 -14.35 -13.30
CA ALA A 189 -12.57 -14.94 -13.70
C ALA A 189 -13.62 -13.86 -13.98
N MET A 190 -13.68 -12.78 -13.19
CA MET A 190 -14.56 -11.62 -13.45
C MET A 190 -14.27 -10.97 -14.81
N GLY A 191 -12.99 -10.80 -15.17
CA GLY A 191 -12.61 -10.30 -16.50
C GLY A 191 -13.04 -11.22 -17.64
N ALA A 192 -12.93 -12.53 -17.46
CA ALA A 192 -13.41 -13.52 -18.42
C ALA A 192 -14.95 -13.52 -18.54
N LEU A 193 -15.66 -13.47 -17.42
CA LEU A 193 -17.12 -13.38 -17.36
C LEU A 193 -17.64 -12.16 -18.13
N HIS A 194 -17.03 -10.98 -17.94
CA HIS A 194 -17.41 -9.78 -18.67
C HIS A 194 -17.12 -9.89 -20.17
N THR A 195 -15.97 -10.50 -20.53
CA THR A 195 -15.62 -10.79 -21.94
C THR A 195 -16.65 -11.70 -22.62
N ASP A 196 -17.20 -12.66 -21.88
CA ASP A 196 -18.23 -13.58 -22.35
C ASP A 196 -19.67 -13.02 -22.21
N GLY A 197 -19.81 -11.76 -21.77
CA GLY A 197 -21.08 -11.03 -21.73
C GLY A 197 -21.93 -11.29 -20.49
N TYR A 198 -21.34 -11.82 -19.41
CA TYR A 198 -21.98 -11.94 -18.11
C TYR A 198 -21.57 -10.79 -17.19
N ASP A 199 -22.55 -10.02 -16.74
CA ASP A 199 -22.37 -8.97 -15.72
C ASP A 199 -22.85 -9.48 -14.36
N PRO A 200 -21.93 -9.77 -13.42
CA PRO A 200 -22.28 -10.27 -12.09
C PRO A 200 -23.04 -9.22 -11.25
N PRO A 201 -23.66 -9.61 -10.12
CA PRO A 201 -24.31 -8.65 -9.24
C PRO A 201 -23.37 -7.51 -8.85
N LYS A 202 -23.87 -6.26 -8.91
CA LYS A 202 -23.07 -5.05 -8.63
C LYS A 202 -22.25 -5.12 -7.34
N ALA A 203 -22.77 -5.72 -6.27
CA ALA A 203 -22.03 -5.86 -5.01
C ALA A 203 -20.75 -6.72 -5.13
N VAL A 204 -20.70 -7.65 -6.09
CA VAL A 204 -19.53 -8.49 -6.39
C VAL A 204 -18.60 -7.78 -7.37
N ASP A 205 -19.18 -7.11 -8.37
CA ASP A 205 -18.49 -6.29 -9.37
C ASP A 205 -17.81 -5.05 -8.75
N GLU A 206 -18.39 -4.53 -7.66
CA GLU A 206 -17.92 -3.36 -6.91
C GLU A 206 -16.72 -3.63 -5.99
N TRP A 207 -16.42 -4.89 -5.67
CA TRP A 207 -15.63 -5.21 -4.46
C TRP A 207 -14.11 -5.34 -4.66
N ILE A 208 -13.62 -5.54 -5.89
CA ILE A 208 -12.17 -5.62 -6.15
C ILE A 208 -11.75 -4.70 -7.32
N GLU A 209 -12.57 -4.59 -8.37
CA GLU A 209 -12.21 -3.89 -9.61
C GLU A 209 -12.93 -2.57 -9.85
N SER A 210 -13.98 -2.24 -9.08
CA SER A 210 -14.68 -0.97 -9.31
C SER A 210 -13.89 0.23 -8.78
N PRO A 211 -13.90 1.35 -9.52
CA PRO A 211 -13.33 2.62 -9.05
C PRO A 211 -13.90 2.99 -7.68
N LEU A 212 -13.03 3.44 -6.79
CA LEU A 212 -13.45 4.00 -5.50
C LEU A 212 -14.40 5.17 -5.74
N LYS A 213 -15.47 5.28 -4.95
CA LYS A 213 -16.37 6.46 -5.01
C LYS A 213 -15.63 7.68 -4.47
N PRO A 214 -15.98 8.91 -4.90
CA PRO A 214 -15.45 10.16 -4.35
C PRO A 214 -15.31 10.14 -2.82
N GLY A 215 -14.08 10.29 -2.33
CA GLY A 215 -13.74 10.30 -0.90
C GLY A 215 -13.53 8.93 -0.23
N GLU A 216 -13.73 7.82 -0.95
CA GLU A 216 -13.46 6.47 -0.45
C GLU A 216 -11.96 6.14 -0.46
N VAL A 217 -11.60 5.21 0.42
CA VAL A 217 -10.24 4.76 0.65
C VAL A 217 -10.25 3.24 0.83
N ARG A 218 -9.20 2.57 0.33
CA ARG A 218 -8.99 1.13 0.45
C ARG A 218 -7.55 0.86 0.89
N ASP A 219 -7.39 0.16 2.02
CA ASP A 219 -6.11 -0.41 2.46
C ASP A 219 -5.84 -1.73 1.72
N LEU A 220 -4.71 -1.83 1.03
CA LEU A 220 -4.28 -3.02 0.31
C LEU A 220 -3.30 -3.90 1.12
N GLY A 221 -2.96 -3.48 2.33
CA GLY A 221 -2.09 -4.21 3.24
C GLY A 221 -0.60 -3.91 3.08
N PRO A 222 0.25 -4.61 3.85
CA PRO A 222 1.70 -4.42 3.83
C PRO A 222 2.31 -4.82 2.49
N ILE A 223 3.18 -3.96 1.96
CA ILE A 223 3.92 -4.16 0.71
C ILE A 223 5.44 -4.27 0.92
N ALA A 224 5.96 -3.76 2.04
CA ALA A 224 7.38 -3.81 2.41
C ALA A 224 7.53 -3.85 3.94
N GLY A 225 8.65 -4.39 4.42
CA GLY A 225 8.87 -4.64 5.84
C GLY A 225 7.97 -5.76 6.39
N THR A 226 7.65 -5.70 7.68
CA THR A 226 6.95 -6.78 8.38
C THR A 226 5.64 -7.16 7.67
N GLY A 227 5.55 -8.40 7.19
CA GLY A 227 4.36 -8.94 6.54
C GLY A 227 4.19 -8.56 5.06
N GLY A 228 5.14 -7.83 4.46
CA GLY A 228 5.15 -7.58 3.03
C GLY A 228 5.45 -8.85 2.23
N ILE A 229 4.59 -9.19 1.26
CA ILE A 229 4.74 -10.37 0.40
C ILE A 229 4.60 -9.96 -1.08
N PRO A 230 5.64 -10.19 -1.94
CA PRO A 230 6.95 -10.76 -1.62
C PRO A 230 7.87 -9.83 -0.80
N GLY A 231 7.47 -8.58 -0.54
CA GLY A 231 8.29 -7.63 0.23
C GLY A 231 9.52 -7.15 -0.53
N ILE A 232 10.45 -6.53 0.21
CA ILE A 232 11.78 -6.17 -0.31
C ILE A 232 12.72 -7.37 -0.09
N PRO A 233 13.41 -7.88 -1.13
CA PRO A 233 14.35 -8.97 -0.96
C PRO A 233 15.43 -8.64 0.08
N GLY A 234 15.53 -9.46 1.13
CA GLY A 234 16.55 -9.33 2.18
C GLY A 234 16.28 -8.26 3.25
N ILE A 235 15.13 -7.59 3.22
CA ILE A 235 14.72 -6.60 4.22
C ILE A 235 13.38 -7.02 4.81
N GLY A 236 13.40 -7.44 6.07
CA GLY A 236 12.22 -7.94 6.78
C GLY A 236 11.43 -6.86 7.53
N ALA A 237 12.01 -5.68 7.76
CA ALA A 237 11.36 -4.55 8.42
C ALA A 237 11.79 -3.24 7.77
N ALA A 238 10.85 -2.36 7.42
CA ALA A 238 11.14 -1.10 6.73
C ALA A 238 9.99 -0.10 6.82
N ASP A 239 10.31 1.19 6.81
CA ASP A 239 9.35 2.27 6.78
C ASP A 239 9.57 3.31 5.66
N LEU A 240 8.64 4.25 5.57
CA LEU A 240 8.53 5.29 4.55
C LEU A 240 8.26 4.73 3.15
N GLY A 241 9.25 4.76 2.25
CA GLY A 241 9.10 4.28 0.87
C GLY A 241 8.71 5.38 -0.13
N GLU A 242 9.24 6.59 -0.02
CA GLU A 242 8.98 7.63 -1.03
C GLU A 242 9.50 7.17 -2.40
N VAL A 243 8.62 7.12 -3.40
CA VAL A 243 8.98 6.67 -4.75
C VAL A 243 9.41 7.84 -5.62
N VAL A 244 10.61 7.74 -6.19
CA VAL A 244 11.21 8.74 -7.07
C VAL A 244 11.48 8.15 -8.45
N GLU A 245 11.18 8.91 -9.50
CA GLU A 245 11.62 8.59 -10.85
C GLU A 245 13.11 8.92 -11.00
N ILE A 246 13.87 8.03 -11.63
CA ILE A 246 15.29 8.24 -11.87
C ILE A 246 15.45 9.32 -12.96
N PRO A 247 16.09 10.47 -12.65
CA PRO A 247 16.31 11.52 -13.64
C PRO A 247 16.95 11.00 -14.93
N GLY A 248 16.37 11.35 -16.07
CA GLY A 248 16.82 10.91 -17.39
C GLY A 248 16.48 9.46 -17.76
N GLN A 249 15.74 8.73 -16.92
CA GLN A 249 15.26 7.37 -17.20
C GLN A 249 13.75 7.25 -16.97
N PRO A 250 12.91 7.80 -17.87
CA PRO A 250 11.46 7.78 -17.71
C PRO A 250 10.90 6.37 -17.49
N GLY A 251 9.97 6.23 -16.54
CA GLY A 251 9.34 4.98 -16.16
C GLY A 251 10.19 4.06 -15.28
N LYS A 252 11.42 4.47 -14.89
CA LYS A 252 12.22 3.74 -13.91
C LYS A 252 12.19 4.44 -12.57
N TYR A 253 11.83 3.68 -11.53
CA TYR A 253 11.61 4.21 -10.19
C TYR A 253 12.52 3.56 -9.15
N LEU A 254 12.87 4.33 -8.14
CA LEU A 254 13.42 3.86 -6.88
C LEU A 254 12.42 4.15 -5.76
N ALA A 255 12.15 3.19 -4.89
CA ALA A 255 11.50 3.46 -3.60
C ALA A 255 12.59 3.68 -2.54
N ILE A 256 12.48 4.80 -1.82
CA ILE A 256 13.44 5.22 -0.80
C ILE A 256 12.82 5.04 0.58
N PHE A 257 13.27 4.00 1.28
CA PHE A 257 12.84 3.66 2.63
C PHE A 257 13.75 4.32 3.67
N GLY A 258 13.20 4.56 4.86
CA GLY A 258 13.95 5.05 6.02
C GLY A 258 14.72 3.93 6.69
N ASP A 259 14.75 3.95 8.03
CA ASP A 259 15.36 2.88 8.80
C ASP A 259 14.79 1.53 8.35
N SER A 260 15.66 0.58 8.09
CA SER A 260 15.29 -0.74 7.59
C SER A 260 16.22 -1.79 8.18
N PHE A 261 15.70 -2.99 8.33
CA PHE A 261 16.37 -4.07 9.03
C PHE A 261 16.24 -5.36 8.22
N SER A 262 17.30 -6.16 8.15
CA SER A 262 17.23 -7.46 7.49
C SER A 262 16.36 -8.45 8.27
N GLY A 263 16.24 -8.27 9.59
CA GLY A 263 15.29 -8.96 10.45
C GLY A 263 13.85 -8.46 10.29
N ASN A 264 12.90 -9.02 11.04
CA ASN A 264 11.46 -8.80 10.86
C ASN A 264 10.87 -7.71 11.79
N LYS A 265 11.71 -7.02 12.56
CA LYS A 265 11.33 -5.89 13.45
C LYS A 265 12.45 -4.85 13.56
N VAL A 266 12.13 -3.68 14.13
CA VAL A 266 13.14 -2.63 14.39
C VAL A 266 14.26 -3.17 15.30
N GLY A 267 15.51 -2.99 14.85
CA GLY A 267 16.71 -3.36 15.59
C GLY A 267 17.16 -4.81 15.43
N GLU A 268 16.52 -5.60 14.58
CA GLU A 268 16.88 -6.99 14.33
C GLU A 268 17.83 -7.13 13.12
N ASP A 269 18.93 -7.85 13.29
CA ASP A 269 19.97 -8.08 12.27
C ASP A 269 20.59 -6.79 11.68
N GLU A 270 20.96 -6.78 10.40
CA GLU A 270 21.67 -5.67 9.77
C GLU A 270 20.77 -4.43 9.67
N HIS A 271 21.26 -3.32 10.21
CA HIS A 271 20.62 -2.01 10.12
C HIS A 271 21.02 -1.28 8.83
N TYR A 272 20.03 -0.81 8.09
CA TYR A 272 20.17 0.09 6.95
C TYR A 272 19.54 1.43 7.32
N ARG A 273 20.37 2.48 7.44
CA ARG A 273 19.93 3.86 7.71
C ARG A 273 18.85 4.35 6.76
N SER A 274 18.98 3.94 5.50
CA SER A 274 18.05 4.21 4.41
C SER A 274 18.31 3.21 3.31
N VAL A 275 17.25 2.78 2.63
CA VAL A 275 17.35 1.79 1.54
C VAL A 275 16.78 2.37 0.26
N ALA A 276 17.55 2.27 -0.83
CA ALA A 276 17.03 2.50 -2.17
C ALA A 276 16.82 1.14 -2.87
N VAL A 277 15.59 0.87 -3.27
CA VAL A 277 15.22 -0.35 -4.01
C VAL A 277 14.64 0.00 -5.37
N PRO A 278 14.94 -0.74 -6.45
CA PRO A 278 14.21 -0.63 -7.69
C PRO A 278 12.75 -1.02 -7.46
N VAL A 279 11.81 -0.27 -8.02
CA VAL A 279 10.38 -0.61 -7.95
C VAL A 279 9.73 -0.51 -9.31
N THR A 280 8.89 -1.48 -9.63
CA THR A 280 7.96 -1.45 -10.76
C THR A 280 6.54 -1.65 -10.25
N PHE A 281 5.55 -1.24 -11.03
CA PHE A 281 4.14 -1.42 -10.69
C PHE A 281 3.47 -2.30 -11.74
N ASP A 282 2.61 -3.23 -11.32
CA ASP A 282 1.75 -3.98 -12.23
C ASP A 282 0.56 -3.13 -12.71
N ALA A 283 -0.31 -3.74 -13.51
CA ALA A 283 -1.49 -3.07 -14.07
C ALA A 283 -2.47 -2.57 -12.99
N ASP A 284 -2.49 -3.21 -11.82
CA ASP A 284 -3.37 -2.87 -10.71
C ASP A 284 -2.77 -1.74 -9.86
N GLY A 285 -1.47 -1.47 -10.04
CA GLY A 285 -0.67 -0.48 -9.32
C GLY A 285 0.06 -1.07 -8.11
N ARG A 286 0.16 -2.40 -7.98
CA ARG A 286 0.88 -3.06 -6.89
C ARG A 286 2.39 -2.98 -7.12
N PRO A 287 3.20 -2.66 -6.10
CA PRO A 287 4.64 -2.60 -6.25
C PRO A 287 5.29 -3.98 -6.29
N HIS A 288 6.34 -4.08 -7.13
CA HIS A 288 7.30 -5.17 -7.13
C HIS A 288 8.68 -4.59 -6.86
N PHE A 289 9.29 -5.01 -5.75
CA PHE A 289 10.60 -4.53 -5.33
C PHE A 289 11.72 -5.45 -5.82
N GLY A 290 12.75 -4.84 -6.39
CA GLY A 290 14.04 -5.49 -6.61
C GLY A 290 14.88 -5.54 -5.34
N ALA A 291 16.04 -6.19 -5.41
CA ALA A 291 16.99 -6.21 -4.30
C ALA A 291 17.50 -4.80 -3.97
N PRO A 292 17.82 -4.51 -2.69
CA PRO A 292 18.48 -3.27 -2.27
C PRO A 292 19.72 -2.94 -3.12
N LEU A 293 19.81 -1.69 -3.57
CA LEU A 293 20.99 -1.19 -4.27
C LEU A 293 22.05 -0.61 -3.32
N THR A 294 21.67 -0.39 -2.07
CA THR A 294 22.47 0.16 -0.97
C THR A 294 22.82 -0.92 0.05
N GLY A 295 23.84 -0.65 0.86
CA GLY A 295 24.29 -1.54 1.94
C GLY A 295 23.90 -1.05 3.34
N PRO A 296 24.12 -1.90 4.36
CA PRO A 296 23.84 -1.56 5.76
C PRO A 296 24.79 -0.48 6.27
N GLU A 297 24.52 0.03 7.47
CA GLU A 297 25.38 0.99 8.14
C GLU A 297 26.84 0.50 8.22
N ASN A 298 27.77 1.42 7.97
CA ASN A 298 29.22 1.19 7.94
C ASN A 298 29.72 0.26 6.81
N SER A 299 28.88 -0.06 5.82
CA SER A 299 29.29 -0.90 4.67
C SER A 299 30.11 -0.17 3.60
N GLY A 300 30.10 1.18 3.60
CA GLY A 300 30.64 1.99 2.52
C GLY A 300 29.75 2.02 1.27
N ARG A 301 28.51 1.51 1.36
CA ARG A 301 27.50 1.46 0.30
C ARG A 301 26.15 2.06 0.73
N GLU A 302 26.15 2.87 1.80
CA GLU A 302 24.96 3.55 2.29
C GLU A 302 24.41 4.56 1.27
N LEU A 303 23.08 4.79 1.31
CA LEU A 303 22.42 5.69 0.36
C LEU A 303 22.92 7.13 0.46
N PHE A 304 23.04 7.67 1.67
CA PHE A 304 23.47 9.04 1.91
C PHE A 304 24.86 9.07 2.52
N THR A 305 25.78 9.76 1.87
CA THR A 305 27.10 10.00 2.48
C THR A 305 26.99 11.07 3.55
N MET A 306 27.65 10.88 4.71
CA MET A 306 27.73 11.92 5.73
C MET A 306 28.78 12.98 5.33
N PRO A 307 28.39 14.25 5.09
CA PRO A 307 29.36 15.31 4.84
C PRO A 307 30.19 15.62 6.10
N SER A 308 31.35 16.26 5.91
CA SER A 308 32.29 16.54 7.01
C SER A 308 31.66 17.35 8.15
N GLU A 309 30.72 18.22 7.81
CA GLU A 309 29.93 19.05 8.70
C GLU A 309 29.01 18.20 9.58
N ALA A 310 28.39 17.17 9.00
CA ALA A 310 27.54 16.24 9.74
C ALA A 310 28.36 15.39 10.72
N VAL A 311 29.52 14.89 10.28
CA VAL A 311 30.44 14.13 11.14
C VAL A 311 30.90 14.99 12.32
N LYS A 312 31.28 16.25 12.09
CA LYS A 312 31.66 17.20 13.15
C LYS A 312 30.50 17.52 14.11
N ALA A 313 29.27 17.49 13.62
CA ALA A 313 28.07 17.69 14.43
C ALA A 313 27.68 16.45 15.26
N GLY A 314 28.42 15.34 15.14
CA GLY A 314 28.15 14.10 15.87
C GLY A 314 26.92 13.35 15.36
N ILE A 315 26.49 13.62 14.12
CA ILE A 315 25.39 12.91 13.49
C ILE A 315 25.76 11.43 13.39
N SER A 316 24.84 10.60 13.86
CA SER A 316 24.98 9.16 13.87
C SER A 316 24.08 8.48 12.86
N ASP A 317 23.08 9.16 12.29
CA ASP A 317 22.16 8.59 11.31
C ASP A 317 21.73 9.56 10.20
N THR A 318 21.23 9.02 9.08
CA THR A 318 20.75 9.79 7.93
C THR A 318 19.47 9.20 7.37
N LEU A 319 18.40 10.00 7.32
CA LEU A 319 17.07 9.56 6.89
C LEU A 319 16.54 10.40 5.73
N PRO A 320 15.75 9.82 4.81
CA PRO A 320 15.08 10.58 3.77
C PRO A 320 14.01 11.48 4.41
N ALA A 321 14.03 12.75 4.06
CA ALA A 321 13.15 13.78 4.61
C ALA A 321 12.37 14.50 3.50
N GLY A 322 12.00 13.73 2.48
CA GLY A 322 11.13 14.14 1.39
C GLY A 322 11.84 14.77 0.19
N THR A 323 11.12 14.91 -0.93
CA THR A 323 11.68 15.35 -2.21
C THR A 323 11.04 16.60 -2.80
N VAL A 324 11.80 17.28 -3.66
CA VAL A 324 11.28 18.30 -4.58
C VAL A 324 11.62 17.91 -6.01
N THR A 325 10.59 17.76 -6.85
CA THR A 325 10.72 17.30 -8.24
C THR A 325 10.49 18.44 -9.23
N LEU A 326 11.40 18.58 -10.20
CA LEU A 326 11.42 19.63 -11.23
C LEU A 326 11.02 19.13 -12.63
N GLY A 327 10.79 17.83 -12.76
CA GLY A 327 10.59 17.12 -14.03
C GLY A 327 11.85 16.37 -14.45
N ASP A 328 12.91 17.09 -14.79
CA ASP A 328 14.20 16.51 -15.22
C ASP A 328 15.18 16.27 -14.07
N LYS A 329 14.89 16.79 -12.88
CA LYS A 329 15.69 16.66 -11.67
C LYS A 329 14.82 16.46 -10.45
N THR A 330 15.35 15.73 -9.47
CA THR A 330 14.74 15.59 -8.15
C THR A 330 15.82 15.80 -7.09
N TYR A 331 15.53 16.68 -6.14
CA TYR A 331 16.36 16.86 -4.94
C TYR A 331 15.66 16.21 -3.77
N MET A 332 16.40 15.43 -2.99
CA MET A 332 15.91 14.84 -1.75
C MET A 332 16.56 15.58 -0.57
N MET A 333 15.76 15.93 0.43
CA MET A 333 16.29 16.35 1.72
C MET A 333 16.72 15.13 2.51
N VAL A 334 17.89 15.20 3.11
CA VAL A 334 18.38 14.25 4.10
C VAL A 334 18.33 14.94 5.45
N THR A 335 17.74 14.30 6.45
CA THR A 335 17.90 14.71 7.85
C THR A 335 18.96 13.85 8.51
N GLY A 336 19.98 14.50 9.05
CA GLY A 336 20.95 13.86 9.92
C GLY A 336 20.46 13.89 11.36
N THR A 337 20.42 12.74 12.01
CA THR A 337 19.96 12.62 13.40
C THR A 337 21.10 12.22 14.35
N THR A 338 20.90 12.57 15.62
CA THR A 338 21.59 11.97 16.76
C THR A 338 20.59 11.07 17.47
N GLY A 339 21.04 9.99 18.11
CA GLY A 339 20.22 8.92 18.72
C GLY A 339 18.81 9.31 19.21
N ASN A 340 17.86 8.37 19.10
CA ASN A 340 16.42 8.58 19.29
C ASN A 340 15.80 9.55 18.25
N LEU A 341 16.25 9.46 16.98
CA LEU A 341 15.69 10.22 15.85
C LEU A 341 15.71 11.76 16.03
N LYS A 342 16.57 12.28 16.91
CA LYS A 342 16.63 13.72 17.17
C LYS A 342 17.34 14.42 16.01
N PRO A 343 16.68 15.31 15.24
CA PRO A 343 17.31 15.99 14.12
C PRO A 343 18.44 16.91 14.60
N ALA A 344 19.59 16.82 13.98
CA ALA A 344 20.77 17.66 14.26
C ALA A 344 21.14 18.56 13.07
N ALA A 345 20.88 18.13 11.84
CA ALA A 345 21.06 18.93 10.64
C ALA A 345 20.21 18.41 9.48
N SER A 346 20.12 19.20 8.41
CA SER A 346 19.59 18.76 7.12
C SER A 346 20.42 19.28 5.95
N TRP A 347 20.39 18.57 4.83
CA TRP A 347 21.01 18.98 3.56
C TRP A 347 20.25 18.39 2.37
N LEU A 348 20.57 18.85 1.16
CA LEU A 348 20.01 18.31 -0.07
C LEU A 348 20.98 17.36 -0.75
N VAL A 349 20.47 16.34 -1.42
CA VAL A 349 21.18 15.48 -2.37
C VAL A 349 20.42 15.45 -3.70
N GLU A 350 21.12 15.22 -4.82
CA GLU A 350 20.48 15.04 -6.14
C GLU A 350 20.22 13.54 -6.37
N VAL A 351 18.96 13.18 -6.58
CA VAL A 351 18.55 11.80 -6.92
C VAL A 351 19.19 11.40 -8.24
N ASN A 352 19.75 10.19 -8.31
CA ASN A 352 20.35 9.66 -9.54
C ASN A 352 20.23 8.12 -9.60
N GLY A 353 20.66 7.52 -10.71
CA GLY A 353 20.53 6.09 -10.96
C GLY A 353 21.54 5.17 -10.25
N ASP A 354 22.46 5.72 -9.46
CA ASP A 354 23.57 4.97 -8.81
C ASP A 354 23.53 5.09 -7.27
N PRO A 355 22.43 4.74 -6.57
CA PRO A 355 22.33 4.90 -5.12
C PRO A 355 23.42 4.17 -4.32
N GLY A 356 23.91 3.03 -4.82
CA GLY A 356 25.00 2.27 -4.18
C GLY A 356 26.38 2.95 -4.19
N LYS A 357 26.55 4.07 -4.90
CA LYS A 357 27.76 4.93 -4.83
C LYS A 357 27.67 5.98 -3.72
N GLY A 358 26.52 6.08 -3.05
CA GLY A 358 26.23 7.13 -2.09
C GLY A 358 25.89 8.45 -2.76
N TRP A 359 24.71 8.99 -2.47
CA TRP A 359 24.31 10.32 -2.89
C TRP A 359 24.96 11.37 -1.98
N THR A 360 25.74 12.24 -2.61
CA THR A 360 26.52 13.25 -1.92
C THR A 360 25.75 14.55 -1.76
N MET A 361 26.03 15.26 -0.67
CA MET A 361 25.46 16.58 -0.39
C MET A 361 25.67 17.55 -1.56
N VAL A 362 24.59 18.22 -1.97
CA VAL A 362 24.67 19.41 -2.83
C VAL A 362 25.49 20.49 -2.11
N PRO A 363 26.58 20.99 -2.70
CA PRO A 363 27.46 21.96 -2.04
C PRO A 363 26.71 23.17 -1.49
N GLY A 364 27.01 23.55 -0.23
CA GLY A 364 26.41 24.69 0.45
C GLY A 364 24.98 24.48 0.95
N SER A 365 24.42 23.27 0.79
CA SER A 365 23.05 22.98 1.21
C SER A 365 22.89 22.63 2.69
N TYR A 366 23.96 22.34 3.44
CA TYR A 366 23.91 22.00 4.87
C TYR A 366 23.30 23.12 5.73
N ARG A 367 22.44 22.77 6.69
CA ARG A 367 21.91 23.67 7.73
C ARG A 367 21.78 22.91 9.05
N ALA A 368 22.07 23.56 10.18
CA ALA A 368 21.82 22.97 11.49
C ALA A 368 20.30 22.81 11.74
N ALA A 369 19.89 21.94 12.66
CA ALA A 369 18.47 21.68 12.94
C ALA A 369 17.65 22.92 13.32
N GLY A 370 18.28 23.93 13.96
CA GLY A 370 17.64 25.21 14.28
C GLY A 370 17.36 26.11 13.06
N GLU A 371 18.00 25.81 11.92
CA GLU A 371 17.89 26.53 10.65
C GLU A 371 16.93 25.80 9.68
N ALA A 372 15.75 25.44 10.20
CA ALA A 372 14.67 24.76 9.49
C ALA A 372 14.44 25.28 8.04
N PRO A 373 13.91 24.44 7.14
CA PRO A 373 13.28 23.15 7.43
C PRO A 373 14.24 21.96 7.49
N THR A 374 13.81 20.92 8.20
CA THR A 374 14.48 19.60 8.20
C THR A 374 13.72 18.57 7.38
N GLN A 375 12.48 18.85 6.98
CA GLN A 375 11.72 17.97 6.08
C GLN A 375 10.91 18.81 5.09
N ILE A 376 10.81 18.34 3.84
CA ILE A 376 10.14 19.05 2.74
C ILE A 376 9.37 18.08 1.84
N SER A 377 8.42 18.60 1.08
CA SER A 377 7.99 17.97 -0.16
C SER A 377 7.55 19.03 -1.15
N GLY A 378 7.76 18.81 -2.45
CA GLY A 378 7.39 19.79 -3.44
C GLY A 378 7.45 19.34 -4.89
N TYR A 379 6.92 20.20 -5.74
CA TYR A 379 6.85 20.00 -7.17
C TYR A 379 6.96 21.32 -7.92
N LYS A 380 7.40 21.26 -9.17
CA LYS A 380 7.30 22.35 -10.12
C LYS A 380 5.88 22.41 -10.68
N GLY A 381 5.16 23.48 -10.35
CA GLY A 381 3.80 23.70 -10.83
C GLY A 381 3.76 24.15 -12.28
N SER A 382 2.57 24.07 -12.87
CA SER A 382 2.29 24.53 -14.24
C SER A 382 2.62 26.01 -14.51
N ASP A 383 2.70 26.86 -13.49
CA ASP A 383 3.12 28.27 -13.58
C ASP A 383 4.66 28.43 -13.72
N GLY A 384 5.40 27.32 -13.71
CA GLY A 384 6.84 27.27 -13.84
C GLY A 384 7.61 27.51 -12.54
N LYS A 385 6.92 27.75 -11.41
CA LYS A 385 7.54 27.88 -10.09
C LYS A 385 7.54 26.55 -9.36
N VAL A 386 8.46 26.42 -8.40
CA VAL A 386 8.51 25.25 -7.51
C VAL A 386 7.83 25.62 -6.20
N TYR A 387 6.85 24.84 -5.78
CA TYR A 387 6.19 24.98 -4.49
C TYR A 387 6.68 23.91 -3.53
N ILE A 388 7.02 24.31 -2.31
CA ILE A 388 7.66 23.44 -1.31
C ILE A 388 6.89 23.56 -0.01
N ALA A 389 6.20 22.50 0.37
CA ALA A 389 5.67 22.33 1.72
C ALA A 389 6.82 21.86 2.62
N ALA A 390 6.91 22.41 3.83
CA ALA A 390 8.06 22.16 4.70
C ALA A 390 7.65 22.17 6.18
N ASP A 391 8.21 21.25 6.95
CA ASP A 391 7.97 21.07 8.37
C ASP A 391 9.27 20.67 9.09
N SER A 392 9.17 19.92 10.18
CA SER A 392 10.32 19.39 10.90
C SER A 392 10.22 17.89 11.06
N PHE A 393 11.36 17.22 10.89
CA PHE A 393 11.47 15.76 10.94
C PHE A 393 10.97 15.16 12.26
N ASP A 394 11.11 15.88 13.36
CA ASP A 394 10.61 15.50 14.70
C ASP A 394 9.15 15.89 14.95
N ARG A 395 8.45 16.39 13.92
CA ARG A 395 7.04 16.83 13.97
C ARG A 395 6.78 17.91 15.02
N SER A 396 7.78 18.72 15.37
CA SER A 396 7.66 19.85 16.30
C SER A 396 7.06 21.12 15.68
N ARG A 397 6.84 21.16 14.37
CA ARG A 397 6.37 22.35 13.63
C ARG A 397 5.15 22.07 12.76
N GLY A 398 4.32 23.10 12.61
CA GLY A 398 3.31 23.14 11.55
C GLY A 398 3.93 23.33 10.17
N ILE A 399 3.16 23.01 9.14
CA ILE A 399 3.57 23.13 7.74
C ILE A 399 3.76 24.61 7.41
N THR A 400 4.91 24.93 6.85
CA THR A 400 5.22 26.19 6.18
C THR A 400 5.35 25.98 4.68
N MET A 401 5.21 27.04 3.89
CA MET A 401 5.28 26.96 2.44
C MET A 401 6.36 27.89 1.91
N TYR A 402 7.10 27.42 0.90
CA TYR A 402 8.07 28.20 0.16
C TYR A 402 7.79 28.11 -1.34
N ARG A 403 8.33 29.06 -2.09
CA ARG A 403 8.40 29.02 -3.55
C ARG A 403 9.82 29.34 -4.03
N ALA A 404 10.26 28.69 -5.09
CA ALA A 404 11.57 28.95 -5.71
C ALA A 404 11.51 28.91 -7.24
N ASP A 405 12.54 29.46 -7.88
CA ASP A 405 12.81 29.21 -9.29
C ASP A 405 13.41 27.80 -9.48
N PRO A 406 12.99 27.03 -10.50
CA PRO A 406 13.46 25.65 -10.69
C PRO A 406 14.98 25.51 -10.74
N ASP A 407 15.67 26.44 -11.43
CA ASP A 407 17.13 26.44 -11.58
C ASP A 407 17.88 26.92 -10.33
N LYS A 408 17.16 27.25 -9.25
CA LYS A 408 17.73 27.73 -7.98
C LYS A 408 17.28 26.90 -6.78
N VAL A 409 16.37 25.94 -6.94
CA VAL A 409 15.74 25.21 -5.82
C VAL A 409 16.76 24.54 -4.89
N PHE A 410 17.89 24.08 -5.43
CA PHE A 410 18.97 23.44 -4.68
C PHE A 410 19.64 24.39 -3.67
N ASN A 411 19.49 25.70 -3.84
CA ASN A 411 19.96 26.72 -2.91
C ASN A 411 18.78 27.22 -2.06
N ARG A 412 18.71 26.78 -0.80
CA ARG A 412 17.69 27.21 0.17
C ARG A 412 17.65 28.73 0.40
N GLY A 413 18.77 29.44 0.17
CA GLY A 413 18.81 30.90 0.24
C GLY A 413 18.03 31.61 -0.88
N SER A 414 17.56 30.88 -1.89
CA SER A 414 16.69 31.41 -2.96
C SER A 414 15.20 31.30 -2.64
N TRP A 415 14.83 30.53 -1.62
CA TRP A 415 13.44 30.19 -1.34
C TRP A 415 12.70 31.40 -0.76
N GLN A 416 11.56 31.73 -1.35
CA GLN A 416 10.66 32.79 -0.89
C GLN A 416 9.62 32.17 0.06
N PRO A 417 9.56 32.57 1.34
CA PRO A 417 8.57 32.04 2.27
C PRO A 417 7.18 32.62 2.00
N TRP A 418 6.13 31.84 2.24
CA TRP A 418 4.77 32.36 2.30
C TRP A 418 4.52 33.02 3.65
N ASN A 419 4.04 34.26 3.62
CA ASN A 419 3.80 35.07 4.82
C ASN A 419 2.31 35.17 5.19
N GLY A 420 1.45 34.31 4.62
CA GLY A 420 0.00 34.34 4.82
C GLY A 420 -0.76 35.17 3.78
N THR A 421 -0.15 36.22 3.24
CA THR A 421 -0.77 37.13 2.25
C THR A 421 0.03 37.28 0.95
N GLY A 422 1.28 36.79 0.93
CA GLY A 422 2.19 36.94 -0.19
C GLY A 422 3.52 36.22 0.04
N TRP A 423 4.36 36.24 -1.00
CA TRP A 423 5.71 35.69 -0.97
C TRP A 423 6.71 36.72 -0.44
N GLY A 424 7.49 36.33 0.57
CA GLY A 424 8.53 37.14 1.19
C GLY A 424 9.83 37.19 0.37
N GLN A 425 10.85 37.81 0.97
CA GLN A 425 12.19 37.87 0.37
C GLN A 425 12.86 36.49 0.35
N ALA A 426 13.62 36.24 -0.72
CA ALA A 426 14.41 35.02 -0.87
C ALA A 426 15.38 34.84 0.32
N GLY A 427 15.44 33.62 0.85
CA GLY A 427 16.26 33.27 2.02
C GLY A 427 15.64 33.65 3.36
N GLY A 428 14.45 34.25 3.36
CA GLY A 428 13.68 34.48 4.58
C GLY A 428 13.16 33.18 5.18
N VAL A 429 13.01 33.15 6.51
CA VAL A 429 12.39 32.04 7.23
C VAL A 429 10.88 32.18 7.17
N ALA A 430 10.16 31.10 6.84
CA ALA A 430 8.70 31.10 6.95
C ALA A 430 8.27 31.09 8.42
N THR A 431 7.61 32.17 8.85
CA THR A 431 7.13 32.37 10.23
C THR A 431 5.63 32.18 10.38
N ALA A 432 4.90 32.00 9.27
CA ALA A 432 3.46 31.79 9.24
C ALA A 432 3.14 30.36 8.78
N PRO A 433 3.01 29.39 9.72
CA PRO A 433 2.51 28.06 9.37
C PRO A 433 1.12 28.13 8.74
N ILE A 434 0.90 27.34 7.70
CA ILE A 434 -0.41 27.17 7.05
C ILE A 434 -1.27 26.11 7.73
N SER A 435 -0.67 25.23 8.56
CA SER A 435 -1.40 24.26 9.38
C SER A 435 -1.61 24.76 10.81
N ARG A 436 -2.71 24.31 11.44
CA ARG A 436 -3.02 24.61 12.86
C ARG A 436 -2.34 23.65 13.84
N THR A 437 -1.98 22.47 13.37
CA THR A 437 -1.33 21.39 14.12
C THR A 437 -0.02 21.03 13.44
N PRO A 438 0.93 20.41 14.17
CA PRO A 438 2.12 19.85 13.55
C PRO A 438 1.79 18.70 12.60
N PHE A 439 2.64 18.55 11.59
CA PHE A 439 2.58 17.46 10.61
C PHE A 439 3.94 16.76 10.52
N GLY A 440 3.94 15.61 9.85
CA GLY A 440 5.15 14.89 9.46
C GLY A 440 4.95 14.13 8.15
N GLU A 441 6.07 13.70 7.59
CA GLU A 441 6.24 12.88 6.39
C GLU A 441 5.40 13.37 5.21
N LEU A 442 5.64 14.64 4.83
CA LEU A 442 4.89 15.30 3.78
C LEU A 442 5.13 14.67 2.39
N SER A 443 4.06 14.61 1.61
CA SER A 443 4.08 14.34 0.18
C SER A 443 3.23 15.38 -0.54
N PHE A 444 3.88 16.34 -1.21
CA PHE A 444 3.23 17.44 -1.90
C PHE A 444 3.52 17.37 -3.41
N ARG A 445 2.49 17.07 -4.20
CA ARG A 445 2.58 16.80 -5.63
C ARG A 445 1.53 17.57 -6.42
N GLU A 446 1.78 17.76 -7.71
CA GLU A 446 0.71 18.08 -8.67
C GLU A 446 0.10 16.75 -9.14
N VAL A 447 -1.22 16.60 -9.05
CA VAL A 447 -1.95 15.46 -9.58
C VAL A 447 -3.16 15.98 -10.34
N ASP A 448 -3.32 15.60 -11.60
CA ASP A 448 -4.35 16.10 -12.52
C ASP A 448 -4.48 17.64 -12.51
N GLY A 449 -3.35 18.34 -12.44
CA GLY A 449 -3.28 19.80 -12.41
C GLY A 449 -3.73 20.43 -11.08
N LYS A 450 -3.98 19.65 -10.03
CA LYS A 450 -4.30 20.13 -8.68
C LYS A 450 -3.11 19.95 -7.73
N ALA A 451 -3.00 20.84 -6.76
CA ALA A 451 -2.08 20.69 -5.65
C ALA A 451 -2.63 19.66 -4.66
N VAL A 452 -1.92 18.55 -4.47
CA VAL A 452 -2.29 17.47 -3.56
C VAL A 452 -1.24 17.34 -2.46
N LEU A 453 -1.67 17.52 -1.21
CA LEU A 453 -0.84 17.29 -0.03
C LEU A 453 -1.33 16.04 0.69
N SER A 454 -0.40 15.14 0.98
CA SER A 454 -0.58 14.09 1.97
C SER A 454 0.48 14.17 3.07
N GLY A 455 0.17 13.64 4.24
CA GLY A 455 1.09 13.57 5.38
C GLY A 455 0.38 13.16 6.67
N PHE A 456 1.17 12.89 7.70
CA PHE A 456 0.70 12.55 9.04
C PHE A 456 0.35 13.81 9.83
N ASN A 457 -0.90 13.94 10.26
CA ASN A 457 -1.38 15.03 11.09
C ASN A 457 -1.28 14.64 12.57
N GLN A 458 -0.33 15.22 13.30
CA GLN A 458 -0.09 14.87 14.71
C GLN A 458 -1.30 15.19 15.61
N GLY A 459 -2.11 16.19 15.24
CA GLY A 459 -3.27 16.59 16.04
C GLY A 459 -4.43 15.61 15.98
N THR A 460 -4.59 14.89 14.86
CA THR A 460 -5.65 13.88 14.69
C THR A 460 -5.13 12.45 14.82
N GLY A 461 -3.81 12.25 14.67
CA GLY A 461 -3.20 10.93 14.58
C GLY A 461 -3.46 10.23 13.24
N ASN A 462 -3.85 10.98 12.20
CA ASN A 462 -4.24 10.39 10.92
C ASN A 462 -3.22 10.70 9.82
N VAL A 463 -3.13 9.82 8.82
CA VAL A 463 -2.58 10.18 7.52
C VAL A 463 -3.74 10.69 6.67
N GLU A 464 -3.54 11.86 6.07
CA GLU A 464 -4.60 12.62 5.42
C GLU A 464 -4.19 13.02 4.01
N VAL A 465 -5.16 13.24 3.11
CA VAL A 465 -4.99 13.79 1.76
C VAL A 465 -5.88 15.02 1.60
N ARG A 466 -5.35 16.07 0.98
CA ARG A 466 -6.08 17.31 0.64
C ARG A 466 -5.77 17.73 -0.79
N VAL A 467 -6.81 18.14 -1.51
CA VAL A 467 -6.75 18.53 -2.93
C VAL A 467 -7.26 19.96 -3.06
N VAL A 468 -6.49 20.83 -3.70
CA VAL A 468 -6.88 22.22 -3.99
C VAL A 468 -6.31 22.70 -5.32
N ASP A 469 -6.87 23.78 -5.85
CA ASP A 469 -6.31 24.49 -7.01
C ASP A 469 -5.04 25.28 -6.68
N GLU A 470 -5.04 25.98 -5.54
CA GLU A 470 -3.94 26.88 -5.16
C GLU A 470 -3.05 26.24 -4.08
N PRO A 471 -1.74 26.05 -4.30
CA PRO A 471 -0.83 25.40 -3.37
C PRO A 471 -0.89 25.92 -1.93
N THR A 472 -1.01 27.24 -1.75
CA THR A 472 -1.03 27.90 -0.43
C THR A 472 -2.35 27.70 0.32
N LYS A 473 -3.40 27.18 -0.33
CA LYS A 473 -4.71 26.91 0.25
C LYS A 473 -4.91 25.45 0.66
N VAL A 474 -3.88 24.60 0.54
CA VAL A 474 -4.06 23.15 0.73
C VAL A 474 -4.52 22.75 2.14
N LEU A 475 -4.33 23.61 3.15
CA LEU A 475 -4.82 23.43 4.53
C LEU A 475 -6.14 24.15 4.83
N SER A 476 -6.79 24.80 3.84
CA SER A 476 -8.09 25.46 4.01
C SER A 476 -9.28 24.56 3.72
N VAL A 477 -9.05 23.31 3.32
CA VAL A 477 -10.09 22.31 3.01
C VAL A 477 -10.03 21.11 3.96
N GLY A 478 -11.15 20.39 4.05
CA GLY A 478 -11.22 19.15 4.84
C GLY A 478 -10.43 17.99 4.18
N PRO A 479 -9.85 17.08 4.98
CA PRO A 479 -9.08 15.96 4.45
C PRO A 479 -9.93 14.75 4.04
N THR A 480 -9.45 13.99 3.07
CA THR A 480 -9.67 12.54 3.03
C THR A 480 -8.77 11.86 4.06
N VAL A 481 -9.37 11.11 4.99
CA VAL A 481 -8.62 10.34 6.00
C VAL A 481 -8.20 9.02 5.36
N VAL A 482 -6.91 8.87 5.10
CA VAL A 482 -6.33 7.68 4.45
C VAL A 482 -6.13 6.56 5.45
N ALA A 483 -5.55 6.88 6.60
CA ALA A 483 -5.37 5.94 7.70
C ALA A 483 -5.59 6.66 9.05
N GLN A 484 -6.18 5.94 10.00
CA GLN A 484 -6.53 6.48 11.32
C GLN A 484 -6.19 5.49 12.43
N GLN A 485 -5.96 5.99 13.65
CA GLN A 485 -5.60 5.18 14.81
C GLN A 485 -6.52 5.38 16.03
N SER A 486 -7.66 6.07 15.85
CA SER A 486 -8.56 6.45 16.93
C SER A 486 -9.71 5.47 17.17
N ASN A 487 -10.13 4.74 16.13
CA ASN A 487 -11.22 3.79 16.19
C ASN A 487 -10.77 2.41 15.66
N PRO A 488 -10.45 1.47 16.56
CA PRO A 488 -10.04 0.11 16.20
C PRO A 488 -11.05 -0.67 15.35
N GLN A 489 -12.33 -0.29 15.39
CA GLN A 489 -13.42 -0.93 14.64
C GLN A 489 -13.81 -0.12 13.40
N GLY A 490 -13.12 0.99 13.13
CA GLY A 490 -13.40 1.88 12.00
C GLY A 490 -12.65 1.46 10.74
N PRO A 491 -13.12 1.90 9.55
CA PRO A 491 -12.38 1.67 8.32
C PRO A 491 -10.99 2.31 8.38
N ASN A 492 -10.04 1.74 7.63
CA ASN A 492 -8.66 2.20 7.51
C ASN A 492 -7.96 2.40 8.85
N PHE A 493 -8.29 1.57 9.85
CA PHE A 493 -7.60 1.56 11.12
C PHE A 493 -6.19 0.98 10.96
N VAL A 494 -5.18 1.80 11.23
CA VAL A 494 -3.77 1.41 11.27
C VAL A 494 -3.16 2.06 12.52
N PRO A 495 -2.91 1.29 13.60
CA PRO A 495 -2.29 1.80 14.81
C PRO A 495 -0.94 2.46 14.50
N GLN A 496 -0.64 3.61 15.12
CA GLN A 496 0.68 4.26 14.99
C GLN A 496 1.12 4.46 13.53
N ASN A 497 0.18 4.81 12.66
CA ASN A 497 0.46 5.10 11.27
C ASN A 497 1.22 6.42 11.08
N TYR A 498 1.97 6.55 10.00
CA TYR A 498 2.65 7.76 9.56
C TYR A 498 3.01 7.67 8.07
N GLY A 499 3.67 8.68 7.50
CA GLY A 499 3.92 8.71 6.05
C GLY A 499 2.74 9.29 5.26
N GLY A 500 2.43 8.67 4.12
CA GLY A 500 1.47 9.18 3.15
C GLY A 500 2.12 9.60 1.83
N TYR A 501 3.06 8.81 1.32
CA TYR A 501 3.79 9.15 0.09
C TYR A 501 2.96 8.82 -1.15
N ILE A 502 2.57 9.84 -1.91
CA ILE A 502 1.79 9.69 -3.16
C ILE A 502 2.69 9.07 -4.23
N LEU A 503 2.22 7.99 -4.86
CA LEU A 503 2.97 7.25 -5.86
C LEU A 503 2.88 7.89 -7.26
N PRO A 504 3.93 7.77 -8.09
CA PRO A 504 3.87 8.14 -9.51
C PRO A 504 2.71 7.47 -10.25
N GLY A 505 2.16 8.16 -11.24
CA GLY A 505 1.03 7.66 -12.05
C GLY A 505 -0.34 7.72 -11.37
N SER A 506 -0.42 8.25 -10.15
CA SER A 506 -1.69 8.52 -9.46
C SER A 506 -2.54 9.56 -10.19
N THR A 507 -3.86 9.38 -10.14
CA THR A 507 -4.88 10.37 -10.56
C THR A 507 -5.77 10.72 -9.37
N LEU A 508 -6.58 11.78 -9.44
CA LEU A 508 -7.51 12.12 -8.35
C LEU A 508 -8.57 11.05 -8.12
N ASP A 509 -8.96 10.28 -9.15
CA ASP A 509 -9.88 9.14 -8.99
C ASP A 509 -9.21 7.90 -8.37
N LYS A 510 -7.88 7.79 -8.50
CA LYS A 510 -7.10 6.64 -8.02
C LYS A 510 -5.71 7.10 -7.59
N LEU A 511 -5.65 7.80 -6.45
CA LEU A 511 -4.37 8.04 -5.78
C LEU A 511 -3.89 6.74 -5.18
N ASN A 512 -2.65 6.37 -5.45
CA ASN A 512 -1.97 5.31 -4.71
C ASN A 512 -0.99 5.96 -3.73
N LEU A 513 -0.95 5.46 -2.49
CA LEU A 513 -0.08 5.99 -1.45
C LEU A 513 0.60 4.87 -0.68
N PHE A 514 1.81 5.15 -0.19
CA PHE A 514 2.46 4.34 0.84
C PHE A 514 2.34 4.99 2.22
N VAL A 515 1.86 4.19 3.18
CA VAL A 515 1.63 4.57 4.58
C VAL A 515 2.38 3.60 5.47
N SER A 516 3.19 4.11 6.39
CA SER A 516 3.98 3.28 7.30
C SER A 516 3.22 3.00 8.59
N GLN A 517 3.59 1.89 9.23
CA GLN A 517 3.14 1.48 10.54
C GLN A 517 4.34 1.07 11.38
N TRP A 518 4.41 1.56 12.61
CA TRP A 518 5.41 1.13 13.58
C TRP A 518 4.78 0.94 14.96
N ASN A 519 4.68 -0.31 15.42
CA ASN A 519 4.37 -0.57 16.82
C ASN A 519 5.61 -0.31 17.67
N THR A 520 5.65 0.82 18.37
CA THR A 520 6.82 1.23 19.16
C THR A 520 6.97 0.46 20.48
N THR A 521 5.96 -0.33 20.87
CA THR A 521 6.01 -1.14 22.11
C THR A 521 6.74 -2.46 21.86
N THR A 522 6.40 -3.13 20.76
CA THR A 522 6.97 -4.45 20.40
C THR A 522 8.03 -4.36 19.29
N ASN A 523 8.18 -3.18 18.67
CA ASN A 523 8.96 -2.94 17.45
C ASN A 523 8.47 -3.67 16.20
N THR A 524 7.27 -4.25 16.26
CA THR A 524 6.67 -5.00 15.16
C THR A 524 5.13 -4.97 15.24
N PRO A 525 4.40 -4.73 14.14
CA PRO A 525 4.92 -4.55 12.79
C PRO A 525 5.72 -3.26 12.62
N TYR A 526 6.72 -3.34 11.74
CA TYR A 526 7.45 -2.21 11.20
C TYR A 526 7.47 -2.33 9.68
N ASN A 527 6.47 -1.71 9.06
CA ASN A 527 6.15 -1.97 7.66
C ASN A 527 5.65 -0.72 6.94
N THR A 528 5.56 -0.86 5.61
CA THR A 528 4.91 0.08 4.72
C THR A 528 3.77 -0.63 4.01
N ARG A 529 2.59 0.00 3.99
CA ARG A 529 1.34 -0.49 3.43
C ARG A 529 0.92 0.36 2.24
N GLN A 530 0.19 -0.23 1.29
CA GLN A 530 -0.36 0.49 0.15
C GLN A 530 -1.83 0.86 0.37
N PHE A 531 -2.19 2.09 0.01
CA PHE A 531 -3.55 2.60 0.03
C PHE A 531 -3.96 3.09 -1.35
N GLN A 532 -5.24 2.89 -1.68
CA GLN A 532 -5.92 3.55 -2.80
C GLN A 532 -6.94 4.54 -2.29
N VAL A 533 -7.04 5.70 -2.94
CA VAL A 533 -7.93 6.79 -2.54
C VAL A 533 -8.56 7.41 -3.79
N ASN A 534 -9.88 7.58 -3.79
CA ASN A 534 -10.51 8.57 -4.67
C ASN A 534 -10.58 9.91 -3.92
N ALA A 535 -9.79 10.87 -4.38
CA ALA A 535 -9.65 12.19 -3.78
C ALA A 535 -10.51 13.26 -4.43
N ASN A 536 -11.32 12.93 -5.45
CA ASN A 536 -12.37 13.83 -5.92
C ASN A 536 -13.40 14.00 -4.79
N ARG A 537 -13.66 15.25 -4.40
CA ARG A 537 -14.60 15.62 -3.34
C ARG A 537 -15.37 16.87 -3.70
#